data_AF-A0A1L7WTB2-F1
#
_entry.id   AF-A0A1L7WTB2-F1
#
_cell.length_a   1.000
_cell.length_b   1.000
_cell.length_c   1.000
_cell.angle_alpha   90.00
_cell.angle_beta   90.00
_cell.angle_gamma   90.00
#
_symmetry.space_group_name_H-M   'P 1'
#
loop_
_entity.id
_entity.type
_entity.pdbx_description
1 polymer ?
#
loop_
_entity_poly.entity_id
_entity_poly.type
_entity_poly.pdbx_seq_one_letter_code
_entity_poly.pdbx_strand_id
1 'polypeptide(L)'
;MAPSFSTLPDEILSKILEQVYVEDSESLATLCQVNKQLYHLETAILHRSVNITPLKLVKLSEMDTRGSGGNLRGNVAKFARDVSVKGEGFDRAILAGLLSEMKSLGTIRPHGNKPFRGQS
;
A
#
# COMPACT_ATOMS: atom_id res chain seq x y z
N MET A 1 24.07 -0.66 29.55
CA MET A 1 23.58 -0.20 28.24
C MET A 1 22.10 -0.54 28.18
N ALA A 2 21.22 0.44 27.97
CA ALA A 2 19.80 0.14 27.80
C ALA A 2 19.61 -0.60 26.46
N PRO A 3 18.75 -1.62 26.38
CA PRO A 3 18.42 -2.25 25.11
C PRO A 3 17.79 -1.21 24.17
N SER A 4 18.28 -1.15 22.92
CA SER A 4 17.76 -0.22 21.92
C SER A 4 16.86 -0.95 20.94
N PHE A 5 15.74 -0.34 20.57
CA PHE A 5 14.89 -0.83 19.49
C PHE A 5 15.64 -0.91 18.15
N SER A 6 16.64 -0.06 17.95
CA SER A 6 17.47 -0.02 16.73
C SER A 6 18.43 -1.21 16.58
N THR A 7 18.57 -2.06 17.60
CA THR A 7 19.40 -3.28 17.50
C THR A 7 18.58 -4.52 17.15
N LEU A 8 17.25 -4.39 17.03
CA LEU A 8 16.39 -5.50 16.61
C LEU A 8 16.52 -5.73 15.10
N PRO A 9 16.40 -7.00 14.64
CA PRO A 9 16.32 -7.31 13.22
C PRO A 9 15.08 -6.69 12.56
N ASP A 10 15.20 -6.29 11.29
CA ASP A 10 14.11 -5.70 10.49
C ASP A 10 12.84 -6.56 10.51
N GLU A 11 12.98 -7.88 10.47
CA GLU A 11 11.85 -8.83 10.49
C GLU A 11 11.03 -8.74 11.78
N ILE A 12 11.69 -8.52 12.92
CA ILE A 12 11.04 -8.37 14.22
C ILE A 12 10.40 -6.99 14.30
N LEU A 13 11.11 -5.95 13.85
CA LEU A 13 10.58 -4.59 13.80
C LEU A 13 9.35 -4.49 12.90
N SER A 14 9.38 -5.10 11.71
CA SER A 14 8.24 -5.15 10.81
C SER A 14 7.02 -5.79 11.47
N LYS A 15 7.18 -6.90 12.18
CA LYS A 15 6.06 -7.55 12.90
C LYS A 15 5.49 -6.66 14.01
N ILE A 16 6.35 -5.93 14.73
CA ILE A 16 5.90 -4.97 15.75
C ILE A 16 5.12 -3.84 15.09
N LEU A 17 5.65 -3.24 14.03
CA LEU A 17 4.99 -2.16 13.29
C LEU A 17 3.68 -2.61 12.65
N GLU A 18 3.59 -3.85 12.17
CA GLU A 18 2.34 -4.45 11.67
C GLU A 18 1.29 -4.56 12.78
N GLN A 19 1.69 -4.95 13.99
CA GLN A 19 0.78 -4.98 15.13
C GLN A 19 0.33 -3.57 15.54
N VAL A 20 1.25 -2.61 15.60
CA VAL A 20 0.91 -1.20 15.87
C VAL A 20 -0.05 -0.67 14.81
N TYR A 21 0.16 -0.98 13.53
CA TYR A 21 -0.76 -0.57 12.46
C TYR A 21 -2.20 -1.08 12.67
N VAL A 22 -2.35 -2.30 13.19
CA VAL A 22 -3.65 -2.92 13.45
C VAL A 22 -4.33 -2.32 14.68
N GLU A 23 -3.56 -2.00 15.72
CA GLU A 23 -4.10 -1.44 16.98
C GLU A 23 -4.32 0.07 16.91
N ASP A 24 -3.35 0.82 16.39
CA ASP A 24 -3.35 2.27 16.28
C ASP A 24 -2.48 2.77 15.11
N SER A 25 -3.14 3.03 13.98
CA SER A 25 -2.46 3.51 12.77
C SER A 25 -1.86 4.91 12.90
N GLU A 26 -2.35 5.76 13.83
CA GLU A 26 -1.80 7.12 14.01
C GLU A 26 -0.45 7.07 14.74
N SER A 27 -0.33 6.16 15.72
CA SER A 27 0.93 5.91 16.43
C SER A 27 2.04 5.42 15.50
N LEU A 28 1.70 4.68 14.44
CA LEU A 28 2.67 4.23 13.43
C LEU A 28 3.38 5.42 12.76
N ALA A 29 2.63 6.47 12.37
CA ALA A 29 3.21 7.65 11.73
C ALA A 29 4.20 8.40 12.65
N THR A 30 3.98 8.31 13.97
CA THR A 30 4.86 8.93 14.97
C THR A 30 6.13 8.13 15.18
N LEU A 31 6.04 6.79 15.24
CA LEU A 31 7.19 5.90 15.38
C LEU A 31 8.19 6.04 14.23
N CYS A 32 7.71 6.42 13.05
CA CYS A 32 8.54 6.50 11.85
C CYS A 32 9.36 7.79 11.77
N GLN A 33 9.03 8.77 12.61
CA GLN A 33 9.85 9.97 12.80
C GLN A 33 11.06 9.70 13.72
N VAL A 34 11.06 8.58 14.46
CA VAL A 34 12.12 8.26 15.44
C VAL A 34 13.42 7.82 14.75
N ASN A 35 13.33 7.07 13.65
CA ASN A 35 14.49 6.52 12.94
C ASN A 35 14.17 6.21 11.46
N LYS A 36 15.14 6.46 10.56
CA LYS A 36 15.11 6.09 9.13
C LYS A 36 14.76 4.62 8.86
N GLN A 37 15.24 3.68 9.66
CA GLN A 37 14.92 2.26 9.57
C GLN A 37 13.41 2.03 9.73
N LEU A 38 12.80 2.64 10.75
CA LEU A 38 11.35 2.53 10.98
C LEU A 38 10.54 3.16 9.85
N TYR A 39 10.97 4.33 9.36
CA TYR A 39 10.39 4.97 8.18
C TYR A 39 10.37 4.06 6.93
N HIS A 40 11.48 3.37 6.66
CA HIS A 40 11.55 2.45 5.52
C HIS A 40 10.64 1.23 5.69
N LEU A 41 10.55 0.66 6.90
CA LEU A 41 9.71 -0.50 7.17
C LEU A 41 8.21 -0.14 7.16
N GLU A 42 7.83 1.02 7.72
CA GLU A 42 6.46 1.52 7.67
C GLU A 42 5.97 1.72 6.25
N THR A 43 6.78 2.32 5.38
CA THR A 43 6.38 2.57 4.00
C THR A 43 5.91 1.28 3.32
N ALA A 44 6.57 0.15 3.60
CA ALA A 44 6.16 -1.15 3.08
C ALA A 44 4.81 -1.63 3.68
N ILE A 45 4.57 -1.37 4.97
CA ILE A 45 3.34 -1.76 5.68
C ILE A 45 2.15 -0.92 5.20
N LEU A 46 2.29 0.41 5.14
CA LEU A 46 1.23 1.33 4.73
C LEU A 46 0.76 1.11 3.29
N HIS A 47 1.68 0.72 2.40
CA HIS A 47 1.37 0.48 0.99
C HIS A 47 1.09 -0.99 0.66
N ARG A 48 1.07 -1.89 1.67
CA ARG A 48 0.78 -3.32 1.47
C ARG A 48 -0.65 -3.56 0.97
N SER A 49 -1.62 -2.83 1.54
CA SER A 49 -3.03 -2.92 1.20
C SER A 49 -3.51 -1.62 0.57
N VAL A 50 -3.92 -1.67 -0.69
CA VAL A 50 -4.28 -0.47 -1.45
C VAL A 50 -5.71 -0.55 -1.94
N ASN A 51 -6.52 0.44 -1.56
CA ASN A 51 -7.81 0.70 -2.18
C ASN A 51 -7.63 1.67 -3.34
N ILE A 52 -8.02 1.26 -4.54
CA ILE A 52 -7.96 2.01 -5.80
C ILE A 52 -9.38 2.42 -6.18
N THR A 53 -9.63 3.73 -6.15
CA THR A 53 -10.82 4.38 -6.70
C THR A 53 -10.46 5.09 -8.02
N PRO A 54 -11.43 5.43 -8.89
CA PRO A 54 -11.13 6.10 -10.15
C PRO A 54 -10.30 7.39 -9.95
N LEU A 55 -10.67 8.19 -8.94
CA LEU A 55 -9.94 9.43 -8.60
C LEU A 55 -8.51 9.15 -8.10
N LYS A 56 -8.29 8.06 -7.35
CA LYS A 56 -6.95 7.68 -6.90
C LYS A 56 -6.10 7.16 -8.07
N LEU A 57 -6.72 6.44 -9.01
CA LEU A 57 -6.03 5.96 -10.21
C LEU A 57 -5.50 7.12 -11.05
N VAL A 58 -6.30 8.17 -11.25
CA VAL A 58 -5.88 9.41 -11.94
C VAL A 58 -4.71 10.07 -11.21
N LYS A 59 -4.79 10.21 -9.88
CA LYS A 59 -3.68 10.78 -9.08
C LYS A 59 -2.38 9.97 -9.22
N LEU A 60 -2.48 8.64 -9.23
CA LEU A 60 -1.33 7.75 -9.41
C LEU A 60 -0.75 7.79 -10.82
N SER A 61 -1.53 8.16 -11.84
CA SER A 61 -1.01 8.39 -13.20
C SER A 61 -0.39 9.77 -13.40
N GLU A 62 -0.90 10.80 -12.72
CA GLU A 62 -0.39 12.18 -12.88
C GLU A 62 0.91 12.42 -12.10
N MET A 63 1.10 11.75 -10.96
CA MET A 63 2.24 11.96 -10.07
C MET A 63 3.60 11.57 -10.67
N ASP A 64 3.66 10.72 -11.70
CA ASP A 64 4.91 10.39 -12.40
C ASP A 64 5.48 11.58 -13.20
N THR A 65 4.64 12.56 -13.56
CA THR A 65 5.04 13.66 -14.47
C THR A 65 5.69 14.85 -13.77
N ARG A 66 5.64 14.94 -12.42
CA ARG A 66 5.98 16.18 -11.70
C ARG A 66 7.22 16.13 -10.80
N GLY A 67 8.01 15.06 -10.84
CA GLY A 67 9.40 15.05 -10.32
C GLY A 67 9.63 15.50 -8.87
N SER A 68 8.60 15.60 -8.04
CA SER A 68 8.71 16.14 -6.68
C SER A 68 8.26 15.11 -5.65
N GLY A 69 9.23 14.63 -4.86
CA GLY A 69 9.06 14.14 -3.49
C GLY A 69 8.03 13.05 -3.26
N GLY A 70 8.42 11.78 -3.44
CA GLY A 70 7.65 10.62 -3.01
C GLY A 70 6.90 9.98 -4.16
N ASN A 71 7.53 9.02 -4.83
CA ASN A 71 6.90 8.27 -5.90
C ASN A 71 5.82 7.35 -5.31
N LEU A 72 4.64 7.89 -4.99
CA LEU A 72 3.51 7.15 -4.43
C LEU A 72 3.14 5.98 -5.33
N ARG A 73 3.17 6.18 -6.66
CA ARG A 73 2.98 5.10 -7.64
C ARG A 73 4.05 4.02 -7.48
N GLY A 74 5.32 4.41 -7.40
CA GLY A 74 6.45 3.52 -7.17
C GLY A 74 6.35 2.74 -5.86
N ASN A 75 5.93 3.37 -4.76
CA ASN A 75 5.71 2.70 -3.48
C ASN A 75 4.55 1.71 -3.57
N VAL A 76 3.43 2.11 -4.19
CA VAL A 76 2.28 1.23 -4.44
C VAL A 76 2.69 0.04 -5.32
N ALA A 77 3.42 0.27 -6.42
CA ALA A 77 3.91 -0.78 -7.30
C ALA A 77 4.88 -1.73 -6.59
N LYS A 78 5.76 -1.20 -5.73
CA LYS A 78 6.77 -1.99 -5.03
C LYS A 78 6.19 -2.83 -3.90
N PHE A 79 5.26 -2.29 -3.12
CA PHE A 79 4.84 -2.86 -1.85
C PHE A 79 3.43 -3.44 -1.83
N ALA A 80 2.56 -3.07 -2.78
CA ALA A 80 1.18 -3.57 -2.78
C ALA A 80 1.13 -5.09 -2.97
N ARG A 81 0.39 -5.74 -2.06
CA ARG A 81 0.06 -7.16 -2.11
C ARG A 81 -1.44 -7.39 -2.22
N ASP A 82 -2.24 -6.57 -1.53
CA ASP A 82 -3.68 -6.69 -1.48
C ASP A 82 -4.32 -5.44 -2.10
N VAL A 83 -4.86 -5.59 -3.30
CA VAL A 83 -5.46 -4.49 -4.04
C VAL A 83 -6.98 -4.65 -4.06
N SER A 84 -7.70 -3.63 -3.60
CA SER A 84 -9.14 -3.54 -3.78
C SER A 84 -9.47 -2.45 -4.79
N VAL A 85 -10.35 -2.76 -5.75
CA VAL A 85 -10.79 -1.82 -6.77
C VAL A 85 -12.24 -1.47 -6.48
N LYS A 86 -12.52 -0.19 -6.19
CA LYS A 86 -13.85 0.29 -5.78
C LYS A 86 -14.35 1.42 -6.66
N GLY A 87 -15.56 1.27 -7.19
CA GLY A 87 -16.25 2.29 -7.99
C GLY A 87 -16.52 1.84 -9.43
N GLU A 88 -17.02 2.76 -10.24
CA GLU A 88 -17.30 2.56 -11.65
C GLU A 88 -16.59 3.64 -12.47
N GLY A 89 -16.49 3.47 -13.80
CA GLY A 89 -15.86 4.46 -14.68
C GLY A 89 -14.33 4.46 -14.65
N PHE A 90 -13.69 3.32 -14.35
CA PHE A 90 -12.23 3.20 -14.43
C PHE A 90 -11.73 3.20 -15.86
N ASP A 91 -10.63 3.93 -16.11
CA ASP A 91 -9.78 3.65 -17.25
C ASP A 91 -9.08 2.30 -17.03
N ARG A 92 -9.53 1.29 -17.77
CA ARG A 92 -9.02 -0.07 -17.67
C ARG A 92 -7.56 -0.18 -18.13
N ALA A 93 -7.11 0.67 -19.06
CA ALA A 93 -5.74 0.64 -19.55
C ALA A 93 -4.77 1.18 -18.49
N ILE A 94 -5.13 2.28 -17.82
CA ILE A 94 -4.32 2.84 -16.73
C ILE A 94 -4.27 1.86 -15.54
N LEU A 95 -5.39 1.24 -15.20
CA LEU A 95 -5.45 0.22 -14.14
C LEU A 95 -4.59 -0.99 -14.48
N ALA A 96 -4.69 -1.51 -15.71
CA ALA A 96 -3.88 -2.63 -16.16
C ALA A 96 -2.38 -2.31 -16.13
N GLY A 97 -1.99 -1.09 -16.56
CA GLY A 97 -0.61 -0.61 -16.47
C GLY A 97 -0.11 -0.60 -15.02
N LEU A 98 -0.86 0.01 -14.11
CA LEU A 98 -0.51 0.05 -12.68
C LEU A 98 -0.39 -1.35 -12.06
N LEU A 99 -1.32 -2.25 -12.36
CA LEU A 99 -1.28 -3.64 -11.85
C LEU A 99 -0.09 -4.41 -12.43
N SER A 100 0.29 -4.16 -13.69
CA SER A 100 1.44 -4.82 -14.32
C SER A 100 2.79 -4.42 -13.69
N GLU A 101 2.85 -3.27 -13.04
CA GLU A 101 4.04 -2.80 -12.30
C GLU A 101 4.18 -3.46 -10.93
N MET A 102 3.13 -4.10 -10.41
CA MET A 102 3.10 -4.70 -9.07
C MET A 102 3.75 -6.08 -9.05
N LYS A 103 4.97 -6.16 -8.52
CA LYS A 103 5.75 -7.42 -8.46
C LYS A 103 5.31 -8.38 -7.36
N SER A 104 4.68 -7.87 -6.30
CA SER A 104 4.33 -8.63 -5.10
C SER A 104 2.83 -8.86 -4.96
N LEU A 105 2.06 -8.67 -6.03
CA LEU A 105 0.61 -8.71 -6.00
C LEU A 105 0.11 -10.12 -5.64
N GLY A 106 -0.58 -10.25 -4.52
CA GLY A 106 -1.16 -11.50 -4.04
C GLY A 106 -2.65 -11.59 -4.33
N THR A 107 -3.42 -10.56 -3.94
CA THR A 107 -4.89 -10.58 -4.04
C THR A 107 -5.41 -9.35 -4.76
N ILE A 108 -6.35 -9.55 -5.69
CA ILE A 108 -7.15 -8.47 -6.28
C ILE A 108 -8.63 -8.70 -5.91
N ARG A 109 -9.25 -7.74 -5.24
CA ARG A 109 -10.67 -7.76 -4.87
C ARG A 109 -11.44 -6.70 -5.67
N PRO A 110 -12.15 -7.08 -6.74
CA PRO A 110 -13.09 -6.19 -7.38
C PRO A 110 -14.30 -6.01 -6.46
N HIS A 111 -14.57 -4.79 -6.01
CA HIS A 111 -15.76 -4.49 -5.25
C HIS A 111 -16.89 -4.20 -6.24
N GLY A 112 -17.69 -5.23 -6.56
CA GLY A 112 -18.74 -5.08 -7.58
C GLY A 112 -19.45 -6.35 -8.04
N ASN A 113 -19.05 -7.56 -7.64
CA ASN A 113 -19.86 -8.73 -7.94
C ASN A 113 -20.75 -9.06 -6.75
N LYS A 114 -22.04 -8.68 -6.85
CA LYS A 114 -23.08 -9.61 -6.40
C LYS A 114 -22.71 -10.98 -6.97
N PRO A 115 -22.79 -12.08 -6.21
CA PRO A 115 -22.57 -13.40 -6.78
C PRO A 115 -23.47 -13.51 -8.01
N PHE A 116 -22.90 -13.94 -9.15
CA PHE A 116 -23.67 -14.32 -10.33
C PHE A 116 -24.63 -15.43 -9.87
N ARG A 117 -25.83 -15.06 -9.44
CA ARG A 117 -26.94 -16.00 -9.35
C ARG A 117 -27.32 -16.30 -10.78
N GLY A 118 -26.84 -17.43 -11.28
CA GLY A 118 -27.53 -18.11 -12.36
C GLY A 118 -29.00 -18.28 -11.96
N GLN A 119 -29.87 -17.56 -12.64
CA GLN A 119 -31.27 -17.92 -12.82
C GLN A 119 -31.30 -18.28 -14.31
N SER A 120 -31.24 -19.58 -14.63
CA SER A 120 -32.39 -20.48 -14.77
C SER A 120 -33.37 -19.96 -15.81
#